data_AF-A0A1G4JPC2-F1
#
_entry.id   AF-A0A1G4JPC2-F1
#
_cell.length_a   1.000
_cell.length_b   1.000
_cell.length_c   1.000
_cell.angle_alpha   90.00
_cell.angle_beta   90.00
_cell.angle_gamma   90.00
#
_symmetry.space_group_name_H-M   'P 1'
#
loop_
_entity.id
_entity.type
_entity.pdbx_description
1 polymer ?
#
loop_
_entity_poly.entity_id
_entity_poly.type
_entity_poly.pdbx_seq_one_letter_code
_entity_poly.pdbx_strand_id
1 'polypeptide(L)'
;MELNQVFENLHAILQAASSKCKVIDEKFPSKFYEKNPNKIFESYKKFLKSKINSEGAIKNEENFPVTTISERFEKNEYAKKQNAFYRLHHDVKLVCTLLIHFYPQGTRTYQMVDKFYKFATELLLRECYRLGIQLTDESVPEEPYDSVKSPLSRQVSHDFIKISTAYAVPYAESYYVSSGDLDLFTSTISKSQLDHRSTEAPNSSFELNKVIPQAGDEIAPKLGFLAANVSNIPDPTLPPYEIMSKFLHPNWYAMPTTVWLQYGEYQSWAPSFNESSTVIDAGHRGTIWLEKIGYIRLRNMHDVQVNEKRARAAKDQDLKNTVGSELSTEQMKAESVTASNTDSNEIQNAPVESKPTNGSDQERHAENGTKELDEETKVDEKQITETNQATSTTPSIKLENLYDWTPGNSIENDELEAVSKGTHEQLVTRTLLELASLKRKRLITRRRSQPSAREVQLYHKVQRIMKEVLLAKQVRKLPQVTSRSFPVLQANYMGSIPVVRSVQTRKKKYRK
;
A
#
# COMPACT_ATOMS: atom_id res chain seq x y z
N MET A 1 34.18 3.05 3.71
CA MET A 1 34.02 2.47 5.06
C MET A 1 35.36 1.85 5.42
N GLU A 2 35.86 2.07 6.64
CA GLU A 2 37.18 1.56 7.01
C GLU A 2 37.14 0.07 7.35
N LEU A 3 38.10 -0.69 6.82
CA LEU A 3 38.12 -2.15 6.87
C LEU A 3 38.25 -2.67 8.32
N ASN A 4 38.92 -1.89 9.19
CA ASN A 4 39.00 -2.15 10.63
C ASN A 4 37.63 -2.02 11.32
N GLN A 5 36.88 -0.96 11.02
CA GLN A 5 35.55 -0.73 11.58
C GLN A 5 34.56 -1.83 11.18
N VAL A 6 34.72 -2.43 9.98
CA VAL A 6 33.96 -3.62 9.58
C VAL A 6 34.31 -4.81 10.47
N PHE A 7 35.59 -5.07 10.74
CA PHE A 7 36.00 -6.16 11.63
C PHE A 7 35.58 -5.97 13.09
N GLU A 8 35.60 -4.74 13.62
CA GLU A 8 35.09 -4.43 14.96
C GLU A 8 33.59 -4.71 15.06
N ASN A 9 32.80 -4.24 14.09
CA ASN A 9 31.36 -4.51 14.02
C ASN A 9 31.07 -6.02 13.87
N LEU A 10 31.80 -6.72 12.99
CA LEU A 10 31.68 -8.18 12.84
C LEU A 10 32.01 -8.91 14.14
N HIS A 11 33.07 -8.52 14.86
CA HIS A 11 33.44 -9.12 16.14
C HIS A 11 32.30 -8.96 17.17
N ALA A 12 31.79 -7.74 17.36
CA ALA A 12 30.71 -7.47 18.29
C ALA A 12 29.41 -8.21 17.94
N ILE A 13 29.03 -8.26 16.66
CA ILE A 13 27.84 -8.98 16.18
C ILE A 13 27.99 -10.49 16.39
N LEU A 14 29.15 -11.06 16.04
CA LEU A 14 29.42 -12.49 16.19
C LEU A 14 29.47 -12.88 17.68
N GLN A 15 30.09 -12.08 18.55
CA GLN A 15 30.14 -12.30 20.00
C GLN A 15 28.75 -12.22 20.66
N ALA A 16 27.90 -11.28 20.25
CA ALA A 16 26.51 -11.24 20.71
C ALA A 16 25.72 -12.48 20.25
N ALA A 17 25.91 -12.92 19.00
CA ALA A 17 25.24 -14.08 18.43
C ALA A 17 25.73 -15.42 19.01
N SER A 18 27.02 -15.53 19.38
CA SER A 18 27.61 -16.76 19.93
C SER A 18 27.20 -17.06 21.37
N SER A 19 26.63 -16.09 22.10
CA SER A 19 26.26 -16.15 23.53
C SER A 19 25.52 -17.42 24.01
N LYS A 20 24.82 -18.14 23.11
CA LYS A 20 24.08 -19.38 23.42
C LYS A 20 24.73 -20.67 22.89
N CYS A 21 25.80 -20.58 22.10
CA CYS A 21 26.47 -21.71 21.46
C CYS A 21 28.00 -21.71 21.60
N LYS A 22 28.62 -20.65 22.15
CA LYS A 22 30.05 -20.50 22.49
C LYS A 22 31.06 -20.74 21.35
N VAL A 23 30.61 -20.78 20.09
CA VAL A 23 31.42 -21.08 18.89
C VAL A 23 32.70 -20.24 18.76
N ILE A 24 32.75 -19.04 19.35
CA ILE A 24 33.90 -18.14 19.28
C ILE A 24 34.95 -18.44 20.36
N ASP A 25 34.50 -18.97 21.50
CA ASP A 25 35.30 -19.34 22.67
C ASP A 25 35.89 -20.76 22.53
N GLU A 26 35.41 -21.50 21.54
CA GLU A 26 35.79 -22.89 21.30
C GLU A 26 37.18 -23.03 20.66
N LYS A 27 37.85 -24.12 21.03
CA LYS A 27 39.29 -24.31 20.84
C LYS A 27 39.60 -25.07 19.55
N PHE A 28 40.40 -24.46 18.65
CA PHE A 28 40.77 -25.09 17.38
C PHE A 28 42.28 -24.95 17.04
N PRO A 29 42.82 -25.78 16.11
CA PRO A 29 44.25 -25.82 15.83
C PRO A 29 44.76 -24.58 15.10
N SER A 30 45.70 -23.84 15.68
CA SER A 30 46.06 -22.51 15.17
C SER A 30 46.77 -22.54 13.82
N LYS A 31 47.53 -23.61 13.55
CA LYS A 31 48.34 -23.81 12.33
C LYS A 31 47.59 -24.47 11.17
N PHE A 32 46.29 -24.73 11.29
CA PHE A 32 45.49 -25.33 10.21
C PHE A 32 44.94 -24.26 9.25
N TYR A 33 45.13 -24.45 7.94
CA TYR A 33 44.61 -23.59 6.88
C TYR A 33 44.49 -24.37 5.57
N GLU A 34 43.30 -24.37 4.96
CA GLU A 34 43.02 -24.90 3.63
C GLU A 34 42.60 -23.75 2.70
N LYS A 35 42.95 -23.81 1.40
CA LYS A 35 42.55 -22.80 0.40
C LYS A 35 41.13 -23.03 -0.13
N ASN A 36 40.70 -24.27 -0.23
CA ASN A 36 39.42 -24.66 -0.83
C ASN A 36 38.36 -24.86 0.26
N PRO A 37 37.33 -23.98 0.40
CA PRO A 37 36.37 -24.07 1.49
C PRO A 37 35.53 -25.35 1.47
N ASN A 38 35.44 -26.04 0.33
CA ASN A 38 34.75 -27.33 0.18
C ASN A 38 35.58 -28.53 0.70
N LYS A 39 36.91 -28.38 0.81
CA LYS A 39 37.83 -29.45 1.23
C LYS A 39 38.30 -29.31 2.69
N ILE A 40 37.77 -28.35 3.45
CA ILE A 40 38.12 -28.10 4.86
C ILE A 40 37.95 -29.35 5.73
N PHE A 41 36.83 -30.07 5.63
CA PHE A 41 36.61 -31.28 6.43
C PHE A 41 37.57 -32.43 6.07
N GLU A 42 37.83 -32.66 4.78
CA GLU A 42 38.75 -33.71 4.35
C GLU A 42 40.21 -33.42 4.72
N SER A 43 40.65 -32.18 4.50
CA SER A 43 42.00 -31.73 4.88
C SER A 43 42.18 -31.78 6.40
N TYR A 44 41.15 -31.43 7.17
CA TYR A 44 41.16 -31.59 8.62
C TYR A 44 41.24 -33.07 9.05
N LYS A 45 40.46 -33.96 8.42
CA LYS A 45 40.51 -35.42 8.64
C LYS A 45 41.90 -36.00 8.31
N LYS A 46 42.58 -35.49 7.26
CA LYS A 46 43.96 -35.83 6.92
C LYS A 46 44.96 -35.29 7.97
N PHE A 47 44.79 -34.05 8.42
CA PHE A 47 45.61 -33.42 9.46
C PHE A 47 45.53 -34.15 10.80
N LEU A 48 44.33 -34.56 11.23
CA LEU A 48 44.14 -35.42 12.41
C LEU A 48 44.83 -36.78 12.24
N LYS A 49 44.62 -37.48 11.12
CA LYS A 49 45.29 -38.77 10.84
C LYS A 49 46.82 -38.69 10.91
N SER A 50 47.42 -37.57 10.51
CA SER A 50 48.87 -37.36 10.63
C SER A 50 49.38 -37.18 12.06
N LYS A 51 48.50 -36.86 13.03
CA LYS A 51 48.84 -36.51 14.41
C LYS A 51 48.33 -37.47 15.47
N ILE A 52 47.45 -38.40 15.11
CA ILE A 52 46.89 -39.39 16.03
C ILE A 52 47.83 -40.62 16.15
N ASN A 53 47.90 -41.21 17.34
CA ASN A 53 48.53 -42.52 17.61
C ASN A 53 47.56 -43.67 17.29
N SER A 54 48.07 -44.91 17.21
CA SER A 54 47.25 -46.11 16.98
C SER A 54 46.10 -46.30 17.98
N GLU A 55 46.21 -45.69 19.17
CA GLU A 55 45.26 -45.73 20.28
C GLU A 55 44.28 -44.54 20.31
N GLY A 56 44.30 -43.66 19.29
CA GLY A 56 43.40 -42.51 19.17
C GLY A 56 43.89 -41.21 19.83
N ALA A 57 44.82 -41.27 20.77
CA ALA A 57 45.41 -40.09 21.43
C ALA A 57 46.21 -39.20 20.46
N ILE A 58 46.30 -37.90 20.76
CA ILE A 58 47.06 -36.93 19.95
C ILE A 58 48.55 -36.97 20.34
N LYS A 59 49.43 -37.06 19.35
CA LYS A 59 50.89 -36.97 19.54
C LYS A 59 51.27 -35.59 20.10
N ASN A 60 51.82 -35.59 21.31
CA ASN A 60 52.35 -34.42 22.04
C ASN A 60 51.30 -33.32 22.27
N GLU A 61 50.29 -33.60 23.10
CA GLU A 61 49.18 -32.68 23.43
C GLU A 61 49.66 -31.30 23.91
N GLU A 62 50.66 -31.26 24.81
CA GLU A 62 51.24 -30.02 25.35
C GLU A 62 51.84 -29.09 24.28
N ASN A 63 52.28 -29.67 23.14
CA ASN A 63 52.95 -28.94 22.06
C ASN A 63 52.02 -28.68 20.86
N PHE A 64 50.70 -28.85 21.05
CA PHE A 64 49.69 -28.59 20.03
C PHE A 64 49.15 -27.15 20.18
N PRO A 65 49.50 -26.21 19.28
CA PRO A 65 49.12 -24.82 19.45
C PRO A 65 47.63 -24.62 19.11
N VAL A 66 46.83 -24.37 20.13
CA VAL A 66 45.39 -24.08 20.06
C VAL A 66 45.18 -22.55 20.08
N THR A 67 44.16 -22.07 19.39
CA THR A 67 43.61 -20.71 19.52
C THR A 67 42.09 -20.75 19.51
N THR A 68 41.45 -19.77 20.14
CA THR A 68 40.02 -19.45 19.96
C THR A 68 39.83 -18.41 18.84
N ILE A 69 38.57 -18.11 18.46
CA ILE A 69 38.27 -17.05 17.48
C ILE A 69 38.40 -15.66 18.14
N SER A 70 38.00 -15.51 19.41
CA SER A 70 38.16 -14.24 20.17
C SER A 70 39.61 -13.77 20.19
N GLU A 71 40.53 -14.67 20.56
CA GLU A 71 41.97 -14.39 20.57
C GLU A 71 42.51 -13.89 19.23
N ARG A 72 41.97 -14.36 18.09
CA ARG A 72 42.41 -13.92 16.76
C ARG A 72 41.91 -12.52 16.41
N PHE A 73 40.74 -12.12 16.91
CA PHE A 73 40.28 -10.74 16.85
C PHE A 73 41.14 -9.84 17.74
N GLU A 74 41.35 -10.22 19.01
CA GLU A 74 42.19 -9.48 19.96
C GLU A 74 43.62 -9.26 19.44
N LYS A 75 44.25 -10.32 18.91
CA LYS A 75 45.59 -10.27 18.30
C LYS A 75 45.61 -9.58 16.93
N ASN A 76 44.46 -9.13 16.42
CA ASN A 76 44.26 -8.52 15.11
C ASN A 76 44.85 -9.37 13.96
N GLU A 77 44.68 -10.70 14.03
CA GLU A 77 45.27 -11.64 13.09
C GLU A 77 44.60 -11.67 11.71
N TYR A 78 43.35 -11.20 11.62
CA TYR A 78 42.59 -11.12 10.36
C TYR A 78 43.02 -9.89 9.54
N ALA A 79 42.98 -8.70 10.13
CA ALA A 79 43.30 -7.43 9.45
C ALA A 79 44.73 -7.36 8.87
N LYS A 80 45.69 -8.10 9.45
CA LYS A 80 47.11 -8.10 9.04
C LYS A 80 47.41 -8.90 7.75
N LYS A 81 46.43 -9.55 7.12
CA LYS A 81 46.65 -10.54 6.05
C LYS A 81 45.68 -10.31 4.89
N GLN A 82 46.15 -10.35 3.65
CA GLN A 82 45.35 -10.05 2.44
C GLN A 82 44.01 -10.82 2.39
N ASN A 83 44.04 -12.14 2.60
CA ASN A 83 42.83 -12.99 2.64
C ASN A 83 42.12 -12.93 4.02
N ALA A 84 41.90 -11.73 4.56
CA ALA A 84 41.37 -11.49 5.92
C ALA A 84 40.00 -12.15 6.15
N PHE A 85 39.02 -11.82 5.29
CA PHE A 85 37.65 -12.35 5.39
C PHE A 85 37.56 -13.86 5.13
N TYR A 86 38.35 -14.38 4.19
CA TYR A 86 38.41 -15.82 3.95
C TYR A 86 38.91 -16.59 5.18
N ARG A 87 39.93 -16.08 5.88
CA ARG A 87 40.43 -16.69 7.12
C ARG A 87 39.35 -16.74 8.21
N LEU A 88 38.59 -15.67 8.39
CA LEU A 88 37.47 -15.64 9.33
C LEU A 88 36.37 -16.64 8.94
N HIS A 89 36.00 -16.68 7.65
CA HIS A 89 35.04 -17.66 7.12
C HIS A 89 35.53 -19.12 7.29
N HIS A 90 36.80 -19.39 7.00
CA HIS A 90 37.46 -20.68 7.19
C HIS A 90 37.40 -21.14 8.64
N ASP A 91 37.79 -20.27 9.58
CA ASP A 91 37.81 -20.58 11.01
C ASP A 91 36.39 -20.82 11.56
N VAL A 92 35.43 -19.96 11.20
CA VAL A 92 34.01 -20.15 11.56
C VAL A 92 33.46 -21.46 11.02
N LYS A 93 33.73 -21.78 9.74
CA LYS A 93 33.28 -23.05 9.14
C LYS A 93 33.92 -24.26 9.82
N LEU A 94 35.22 -24.21 10.09
CA LEU A 94 35.95 -25.27 10.78
C LEU A 94 35.38 -25.55 12.17
N VAL A 95 35.19 -24.53 13.01
CA VAL A 95 34.66 -24.71 14.37
C VAL A 95 33.19 -25.17 14.34
N CYS A 96 32.38 -24.66 13.41
CA CYS A 96 31.00 -25.14 13.25
C CYS A 96 30.95 -26.63 12.83
N THR A 97 31.77 -27.05 11.86
CA THR A 97 31.89 -28.47 11.48
C THR A 97 32.37 -29.35 12.64
N LEU A 98 33.34 -28.87 13.45
CA LEU A 98 33.80 -29.58 14.64
C LEU A 98 32.68 -29.81 15.65
N LEU A 99 31.94 -28.76 16.00
CA LEU A 99 30.85 -28.83 16.98
C LEU A 99 29.65 -29.66 16.48
N ILE A 100 29.36 -29.62 15.16
CA ILE A 100 28.32 -30.45 14.52
C ILE A 100 28.68 -31.94 14.54
N HIS A 101 29.97 -32.28 14.41
CA HIS A 101 30.45 -33.65 14.57
C HIS A 101 30.67 -34.08 16.03
N PHE A 102 30.83 -33.14 16.96
CA PHE A 102 30.87 -33.40 18.41
C PHE A 102 29.48 -33.67 18.99
N TYR A 103 28.49 -32.83 18.69
CA TYR A 103 27.13 -33.01 19.21
C TYR A 103 26.36 -34.10 18.45
N PRO A 104 25.46 -34.85 19.14
CA PRO A 104 24.49 -35.71 18.48
C PRO A 104 23.49 -34.91 17.64
N GLN A 105 23.07 -35.50 16.51
CA GLN A 105 22.09 -34.91 15.60
C GLN A 105 20.76 -34.62 16.32
N GLY A 106 20.09 -33.52 15.94
CA GLY A 106 18.80 -33.12 16.51
C GLY A 106 18.87 -32.45 17.89
N THR A 107 20.01 -32.47 18.59
CA THR A 107 20.17 -31.76 19.87
C THR A 107 20.05 -30.23 19.70
N ARG A 108 19.63 -29.56 20.78
CA ARG A 108 19.48 -28.08 20.77
C ARG A 108 20.79 -27.36 20.47
N THR A 109 21.93 -27.86 20.95
CA THR A 109 23.25 -27.31 20.67
C THR A 109 23.62 -27.46 19.19
N TYR A 110 23.46 -28.65 18.61
CA TYR A 110 23.63 -28.91 17.17
C TYR A 110 22.83 -27.92 16.31
N GLN A 111 21.53 -27.75 16.60
CA GLN A 111 20.67 -26.81 15.88
C GLN A 111 21.08 -25.33 16.07
N MET A 112 21.60 -24.95 17.24
CA MET A 112 22.07 -23.59 17.49
C MET A 112 23.40 -23.29 16.78
N VAL A 113 24.29 -24.29 16.64
CA VAL A 113 25.53 -24.16 15.86
C VAL A 113 25.22 -24.06 14.36
N ASP A 114 24.32 -24.90 13.83
CA ASP A 114 23.86 -24.81 12.43
C ASP A 114 23.22 -23.45 12.10
N LYS A 115 22.38 -22.92 13.00
CA LYS A 115 21.80 -21.57 12.87
C LYS A 115 22.86 -20.46 12.95
N PHE A 116 23.84 -20.57 13.85
CA PHE A 116 24.96 -19.63 13.94
C PHE A 116 25.82 -19.66 12.67
N TYR A 117 26.13 -20.84 12.13
CA TYR A 117 26.89 -21.00 10.89
C TYR A 117 26.18 -20.34 9.70
N LYS A 118 24.86 -20.60 9.53
CA LYS A 118 24.05 -19.99 8.46
C LYS A 118 24.05 -18.46 8.58
N PHE A 119 23.76 -17.93 9.77
CA PHE A 119 23.81 -16.48 10.04
C PHE A 119 25.19 -15.87 9.75
N ALA A 120 26.27 -16.48 10.26
CA ALA A 120 27.62 -15.94 10.13
C ALA A 120 28.12 -15.96 8.67
N THR A 121 27.84 -17.04 7.92
CA THR A 121 28.21 -17.11 6.50
C THR A 121 27.38 -16.18 5.63
N GLU A 122 26.07 -16.07 5.86
CA GLU A 122 25.17 -15.12 5.18
C GLU A 122 25.59 -13.66 5.42
N LEU A 123 25.97 -13.32 6.67
CA LEU A 123 26.50 -12.00 7.03
C LEU A 123 27.83 -11.71 6.33
N LEU A 124 28.79 -12.63 6.41
CA LEU A 124 30.12 -12.46 5.79
C LEU A 124 30.02 -12.31 4.27
N LEU A 125 29.19 -13.13 3.60
CA LEU A 125 28.96 -13.02 2.15
C LEU A 125 28.38 -11.65 1.76
N ARG A 126 27.39 -11.14 2.51
CA ARG A 126 26.77 -9.84 2.24
C ARG A 126 27.74 -8.66 2.44
N GLU A 127 28.48 -8.64 3.54
CA GLU A 127 29.41 -7.52 3.80
C GLU A 127 30.65 -7.58 2.88
N CYS A 128 31.14 -8.77 2.52
CA CYS A 128 32.21 -8.90 1.52
C CYS A 128 31.73 -8.40 0.14
N TYR A 129 30.53 -8.79 -0.30
CA TYR A 129 29.93 -8.31 -1.56
C TYR A 129 29.74 -6.79 -1.59
N ARG A 130 29.28 -6.19 -0.48
CA ARG A 130 29.18 -4.71 -0.33
C ARG A 130 30.51 -3.98 -0.42
N LEU A 131 31.62 -4.65 -0.09
CA LEU A 131 32.98 -4.13 -0.21
C LEU A 131 33.64 -4.47 -1.56
N GLY A 132 32.96 -5.18 -2.46
CA GLY A 132 33.52 -5.67 -3.73
C GLY A 132 34.53 -6.81 -3.57
N ILE A 133 34.53 -7.50 -2.42
CA ILE A 133 35.48 -8.57 -2.09
C ILE A 133 34.81 -9.93 -2.31
N GLN A 134 35.43 -10.77 -3.12
CA GLN A 134 35.01 -12.17 -3.27
C GLN A 134 35.67 -13.05 -2.21
N LEU A 135 34.90 -14.03 -1.69
CA LEU A 135 35.36 -14.97 -0.64
C LEU A 135 36.00 -16.25 -1.21
N THR A 136 35.90 -16.47 -2.51
CA THR A 136 36.46 -17.63 -3.23
C THR A 136 36.96 -17.17 -4.58
N ASP A 137 38.18 -17.58 -4.96
CA ASP A 137 38.64 -17.44 -6.35
C ASP A 137 37.69 -18.23 -7.26
N GLU A 138 37.29 -17.64 -8.39
CA GLU A 138 36.32 -18.20 -9.33
C GLU A 138 36.94 -19.32 -10.21
N SER A 139 37.36 -20.41 -9.56
CA SER A 139 37.74 -21.67 -10.20
C SER A 139 36.64 -22.74 -10.12
N VAL A 140 35.39 -22.31 -9.94
CA VAL A 140 34.24 -23.08 -10.46
C VAL A 140 34.27 -22.83 -11.97
N PRO A 141 34.43 -23.86 -12.82
CA PRO A 141 34.31 -23.65 -14.25
C PRO A 141 32.94 -23.05 -14.56
N GLU A 142 32.87 -22.11 -15.50
CA GLU A 142 31.65 -21.92 -16.26
C GLU A 142 31.41 -23.21 -17.05
N GLU A 143 30.78 -24.21 -16.43
CA GLU A 143 30.15 -25.29 -17.19
C GLU A 143 29.13 -24.62 -18.10
N PRO A 144 29.31 -24.66 -19.43
CA PRO A 144 28.46 -23.89 -20.31
C PRO A 144 27.04 -24.44 -20.21
N TYR A 145 26.11 -23.60 -19.74
CA TYR A 145 24.66 -23.86 -19.61
C TYR A 145 23.94 -24.15 -20.95
N ASP A 146 24.72 -24.48 -21.98
CA ASP A 146 24.37 -24.83 -23.35
C ASP A 146 24.27 -26.35 -23.57
N SER A 147 24.78 -27.17 -22.65
CA SER A 147 24.71 -28.64 -22.74
C SER A 147 23.27 -29.14 -22.61
N VAL A 148 22.72 -29.65 -23.72
CA VAL A 148 21.33 -30.13 -23.88
C VAL A 148 20.26 -29.04 -23.84
N LYS A 149 20.26 -28.19 -24.89
CA LYS A 149 19.12 -27.31 -25.22
C LYS A 149 17.84 -28.11 -25.51
N SER A 150 17.02 -28.28 -24.46
CA SER A 150 15.62 -28.75 -24.52
C SER A 150 14.83 -28.00 -25.62
N PRO A 151 13.88 -28.64 -26.32
CA PRO A 151 13.09 -27.99 -27.37
C PRO A 151 12.39 -26.70 -26.88
N LEU A 152 11.86 -26.70 -25.66
CA LEU A 152 11.29 -25.51 -25.02
C LEU A 152 12.33 -24.38 -24.87
N SER A 153 13.56 -24.71 -24.47
CA SER A 153 14.66 -23.73 -24.33
C SER A 153 15.05 -23.13 -25.69
N ARG A 154 14.99 -23.92 -26.78
CA ARG A 154 15.24 -23.43 -28.15
C ARG A 154 14.18 -22.43 -28.59
N GLN A 155 12.91 -22.75 -28.36
CA GLN A 155 11.80 -21.84 -28.68
C GLN A 155 11.88 -20.55 -27.84
N VAL A 156 12.05 -20.66 -26.52
CA VAL A 156 12.17 -19.47 -25.65
C VAL A 156 13.37 -18.59 -26.04
N SER A 157 14.48 -19.17 -26.50
CA SER A 157 15.65 -18.41 -26.97
C SER A 157 15.51 -17.82 -28.38
N HIS A 158 14.50 -18.24 -29.15
CA HIS A 158 14.11 -17.64 -30.42
C HIS A 158 13.11 -16.50 -30.20
N ASP A 159 12.12 -16.73 -29.33
CA ASP A 159 11.01 -15.81 -29.11
C ASP A 159 11.35 -14.68 -28.11
N PHE A 160 12.35 -14.87 -27.22
CA PHE A 160 12.68 -13.92 -26.15
C PHE A 160 14.18 -13.74 -25.87
N ILE A 161 14.58 -12.50 -25.55
CA ILE A 161 15.91 -12.19 -25.00
C ILE A 161 15.92 -12.55 -23.52
N LYS A 162 16.73 -13.56 -23.15
CA LYS A 162 16.79 -14.09 -21.78
C LYS A 162 17.72 -13.27 -20.87
N ILE A 163 17.14 -12.41 -20.04
CA ILE A 163 17.83 -11.85 -18.86
C ILE A 163 17.72 -12.87 -17.72
N SER A 164 18.84 -13.43 -17.26
CA SER A 164 18.85 -14.51 -16.26
C SER A 164 19.68 -14.18 -15.03
N THR A 165 19.15 -14.53 -13.86
CA THR A 165 19.89 -14.64 -12.59
C THR A 165 20.06 -16.11 -12.22
N ALA A 166 21.19 -16.48 -11.63
CA ALA A 166 21.48 -17.83 -11.16
C ALA A 166 21.98 -17.80 -9.71
N TYR A 167 21.56 -18.75 -8.90
CA TYR A 167 21.99 -18.91 -7.50
C TYR A 167 21.82 -20.37 -7.08
N ALA A 168 22.70 -20.84 -6.18
CA ALA A 168 22.67 -22.21 -5.69
C ALA A 168 22.02 -22.28 -4.30
N VAL A 169 21.00 -23.12 -4.14
CA VAL A 169 20.38 -23.42 -2.83
C VAL A 169 20.45 -24.93 -2.57
N PRO A 170 20.94 -25.37 -1.40
CA PRO A 170 20.93 -26.78 -1.04
C PRO A 170 19.50 -27.29 -0.80
N TYR A 171 19.21 -28.50 -1.27
CA TYR A 171 17.94 -29.20 -1.02
C TYR A 171 17.81 -29.63 0.44
N ALA A 172 16.58 -29.94 0.88
CA ALA A 172 16.32 -30.60 2.16
C ALA A 172 16.02 -32.10 1.94
N GLU A 173 16.24 -32.92 2.95
CA GLU A 173 15.94 -34.36 2.94
C GLU A 173 14.70 -34.65 3.79
N SER A 174 13.86 -35.60 3.40
CA SER A 174 12.74 -36.13 4.20
C SER A 174 12.58 -37.63 3.96
N TYR A 175 12.09 -38.36 4.96
CA TYR A 175 11.74 -39.77 4.77
C TYR A 175 10.36 -39.90 4.11
N TYR A 176 10.27 -40.84 3.18
CA TYR A 176 9.06 -41.27 2.47
C TYR A 176 8.74 -42.73 2.84
N VAL A 177 7.45 -43.05 2.98
CA VAL A 177 6.94 -44.38 3.29
C VAL A 177 5.63 -44.60 2.52
N SER A 178 5.55 -45.63 1.69
CA SER A 178 4.27 -46.04 1.09
C SER A 178 3.54 -47.00 2.03
N SER A 179 2.27 -46.71 2.32
CA SER A 179 1.41 -47.44 3.26
C SER A 179 0.23 -48.11 2.56
N GLY A 180 0.48 -48.70 1.38
CA GLY A 180 -0.51 -49.47 0.60
C GLY A 180 -1.49 -48.57 -0.14
N ASP A 181 -2.43 -47.98 0.59
CA ASP A 181 -3.46 -47.07 0.04
C ASP A 181 -3.01 -45.59 0.03
N LEU A 182 -1.95 -45.25 0.79
CA LEU A 182 -1.50 -43.87 1.01
C LEU A 182 0.02 -43.74 1.03
N ASP A 183 0.52 -42.75 0.31
CA ASP A 183 1.93 -42.34 0.33
C ASP A 183 2.15 -41.25 1.39
N LEU A 184 3.05 -41.54 2.33
CA LEU A 184 3.28 -40.72 3.53
C LEU A 184 4.67 -40.08 3.50
N PHE A 185 4.71 -38.78 3.81
CA PHE A 185 5.94 -38.00 3.91
C PHE A 185 6.15 -37.48 5.33
N THR A 186 7.38 -37.58 5.81
CA THR A 186 7.80 -37.02 7.11
C THR A 186 8.20 -35.55 6.99
N SER A 187 8.37 -34.89 8.14
CA SER A 187 8.96 -33.55 8.20
C SER A 187 10.41 -33.54 7.68
N THR A 188 10.92 -32.36 7.32
CA THR A 188 12.30 -32.21 6.85
C THR A 188 13.31 -32.59 7.93
N ILE A 189 14.28 -33.41 7.56
CA ILE A 189 15.34 -33.88 8.45
C ILE A 189 16.21 -32.69 8.82
N SER A 190 16.27 -32.35 10.11
CA SER A 190 17.06 -31.23 10.64
C SER A 190 18.56 -31.53 10.73
N LYS A 191 19.13 -32.09 9.64
CA LYS A 191 20.56 -32.34 9.46
C LYS A 191 21.24 -31.07 8.95
N SER A 192 22.44 -30.77 9.43
CA SER A 192 23.23 -29.66 8.89
C SER A 192 23.93 -30.05 7.58
N GLN A 193 24.13 -29.06 6.70
CA GLN A 193 24.95 -29.19 5.49
C GLN A 193 26.43 -29.44 5.79
N LEU A 194 26.87 -29.16 7.02
CA LEU A 194 28.22 -29.46 7.52
C LEU A 194 28.34 -30.87 8.14
N ASP A 195 27.25 -31.64 8.25
CA ASP A 195 27.27 -32.97 8.85
C ASP A 195 27.55 -34.05 7.80
N HIS A 196 28.83 -34.41 7.69
CA HIS A 196 29.33 -35.43 6.76
C HIS A 196 29.08 -36.89 7.22
N ARG A 197 28.24 -37.12 8.24
CA ARG A 197 27.75 -38.47 8.59
C ARG A 197 26.81 -38.99 7.47
N SER A 198 26.76 -40.30 7.28
CA SER A 198 25.70 -40.95 6.49
C SER A 198 24.31 -40.61 7.06
N THR A 199 23.32 -40.37 6.21
CA THR A 199 21.91 -40.28 6.67
C THR A 199 21.40 -41.71 6.89
N GLU A 200 21.48 -42.18 8.13
CA GLU A 200 20.99 -43.51 8.53
C GLU A 200 19.46 -43.49 8.65
N ALA A 201 18.79 -44.39 7.92
CA ALA A 201 17.34 -44.54 7.97
C ALA A 201 16.92 -45.26 9.27
N PRO A 202 15.97 -44.72 10.06
CA PRO A 202 15.48 -45.37 11.28
C PRO A 202 14.84 -46.75 11.08
N ASN A 203 14.43 -47.08 9.86
CA ASN A 203 13.86 -48.36 9.47
C ASN A 203 14.21 -48.62 7.99
N SER A 204 14.32 -49.88 7.58
CA SER A 204 14.63 -50.27 6.18
C SER A 204 13.48 -49.99 5.19
N SER A 205 12.28 -49.74 5.68
CA SER A 205 11.11 -49.32 4.88
C SER A 205 11.03 -47.82 4.61
N PHE A 206 12.01 -47.02 5.07
CA PHE A 206 12.02 -45.56 4.88
C PHE A 206 12.96 -45.18 3.74
N GLU A 207 12.41 -44.62 2.66
CA GLU A 207 13.18 -44.09 1.54
C GLU A 207 13.54 -42.61 1.77
N LEU A 208 14.61 -42.12 1.15
CA LEU A 208 15.08 -40.74 1.28
C LEU A 208 14.62 -39.87 0.10
N ASN A 209 13.62 -39.03 0.32
CA ASN A 209 13.17 -38.04 -0.65
C ASN A 209 13.98 -36.72 -0.54
N LYS A 210 14.15 -36.02 -1.66
CA LYS A 210 14.85 -34.73 -1.75
C LYS A 210 13.86 -33.61 -2.07
N VAL A 211 13.60 -32.77 -1.08
CA VAL A 211 12.70 -31.62 -1.19
C VAL A 211 13.44 -30.45 -1.84
N ILE A 212 13.02 -30.09 -3.05
CA ILE A 212 13.52 -28.94 -3.81
C ILE A 212 12.82 -27.67 -3.29
N PRO A 213 13.54 -26.56 -3.02
CA PRO A 213 12.93 -25.31 -2.61
C PRO A 213 12.13 -24.66 -3.74
N GLN A 214 10.95 -24.10 -3.42
CA GLN A 214 10.17 -23.29 -4.37
C GLN A 214 10.85 -21.94 -4.62
N ALA A 215 10.96 -21.55 -5.89
CA ALA A 215 11.68 -20.37 -6.36
C ALA A 215 10.83 -19.41 -7.20
N GLY A 216 9.49 -19.48 -7.07
CA GLY A 216 8.54 -18.68 -7.86
C GLY A 216 7.82 -17.63 -7.03
N ASP A 217 7.69 -16.42 -7.59
CA ASP A 217 6.96 -15.30 -7.00
C ASP A 217 5.43 -15.45 -7.20
N GLU A 218 4.76 -16.12 -6.26
CA GLU A 218 3.30 -16.22 -6.26
C GLU A 218 2.62 -14.89 -5.86
N ILE A 219 1.69 -14.41 -6.69
CA ILE A 219 0.94 -13.18 -6.43
C ILE A 219 -0.06 -13.40 -5.29
N ALA A 220 0.25 -12.88 -4.11
CA ALA A 220 -0.62 -12.96 -2.94
C ALA A 220 -1.98 -12.26 -3.17
N PRO A 221 -3.10 -12.81 -2.63
CA PRO A 221 -4.42 -12.22 -2.72
C PRO A 221 -4.51 -10.89 -1.96
N LYS A 222 -5.44 -10.01 -2.38
CA LYS A 222 -5.67 -8.73 -1.69
C LYS A 222 -6.34 -8.95 -0.32
N LEU A 223 -6.09 -8.07 0.64
CA LEU A 223 -6.58 -8.19 2.03
C LEU A 223 -8.10 -8.46 2.14
N GLY A 224 -8.92 -7.87 1.28
CA GLY A 224 -10.38 -8.09 1.25
C GLY A 224 -10.82 -9.52 0.91
N PHE A 225 -9.94 -10.36 0.37
CA PHE A 225 -10.18 -11.80 0.19
C PHE A 225 -9.93 -12.58 1.50
N LEU A 226 -8.89 -12.20 2.26
CA LEU A 226 -8.54 -12.82 3.54
C LEU A 226 -9.49 -12.39 4.67
N ALA A 227 -9.95 -11.15 4.63
CA ALA A 227 -10.83 -10.53 5.62
C ALA A 227 -12.22 -10.20 5.01
N ALA A 228 -12.76 -11.10 4.20
CA ALA A 228 -14.12 -10.96 3.66
C ALA A 228 -15.17 -10.99 4.78
N ASN A 229 -16.21 -10.17 4.68
CA ASN A 229 -17.30 -10.16 5.65
C ASN A 229 -18.16 -11.44 5.49
N VAL A 230 -18.09 -12.33 6.48
CA VAL A 230 -18.89 -13.58 6.56
C VAL A 230 -20.12 -13.44 7.47
N SER A 231 -20.48 -12.22 7.86
CA SER A 231 -21.63 -11.94 8.73
C SER A 231 -22.77 -11.28 7.96
N ASN A 232 -23.98 -11.33 8.52
CA ASN A 232 -25.16 -10.68 7.96
C ASN A 232 -25.18 -9.14 8.16
N ILE A 233 -24.08 -8.53 8.60
CA ILE A 233 -23.96 -7.07 8.72
C ILE A 233 -23.89 -6.49 7.29
N PRO A 234 -24.79 -5.55 6.91
CA PRO A 234 -24.77 -4.93 5.59
C PRO A 234 -23.51 -4.07 5.38
N ASP A 235 -23.18 -3.79 4.12
CA ASP A 235 -22.13 -2.83 3.77
C ASP A 235 -22.47 -1.44 4.35
N PRO A 236 -21.57 -0.77 5.09
CA PRO A 236 -21.79 0.57 5.64
C PRO A 236 -22.09 1.68 4.61
N THR A 237 -21.93 1.40 3.32
CA THR A 237 -22.32 2.28 2.21
C THR A 237 -23.78 2.12 1.76
N LEU A 238 -24.55 1.21 2.37
CA LEU A 238 -25.99 1.08 2.15
C LEU A 238 -26.80 1.95 3.14
N PRO A 239 -27.84 2.67 2.69
CA PRO A 239 -28.76 3.35 3.59
C PRO A 239 -29.67 2.34 4.33
N PRO A 240 -30.16 2.65 5.55
CA PRO A 240 -30.02 3.92 6.25
C PRO A 240 -28.71 4.06 7.05
N TYR A 241 -28.07 5.22 6.93
CA TYR A 241 -26.89 5.60 7.73
C TYR A 241 -27.25 6.24 9.08
N GLU A 242 -28.53 6.49 9.33
CA GLU A 242 -29.03 7.31 10.43
C GLU A 242 -29.44 6.48 11.64
N ILE A 243 -28.80 6.72 12.78
CA ILE A 243 -29.08 6.00 14.04
C ILE A 243 -30.37 6.49 14.71
N MET A 244 -30.73 7.77 14.57
CA MET A 244 -31.78 8.44 15.36
C MET A 244 -32.94 9.01 14.53
N SER A 245 -33.20 8.45 13.34
CA SER A 245 -34.26 8.91 12.41
C SER A 245 -35.69 8.89 12.96
N LYS A 246 -35.94 8.14 14.05
CA LYS A 246 -37.23 8.08 14.77
C LYS A 246 -37.09 8.27 16.29
N PHE A 247 -36.01 8.90 16.75
CA PHE A 247 -35.82 9.16 18.18
C PHE A 247 -36.72 10.30 18.65
N LEU A 248 -37.64 10.01 19.57
CA LEU A 248 -38.47 11.00 20.25
C LEU A 248 -37.98 11.14 21.70
N HIS A 249 -37.37 12.28 22.03
CA HIS A 249 -37.00 12.56 23.42
C HIS A 249 -38.25 12.76 24.29
N PRO A 250 -38.32 12.29 25.55
CA PRO A 250 -39.52 12.40 26.37
C PRO A 250 -40.08 13.83 26.53
N ASN A 251 -39.21 14.84 26.53
CA ASN A 251 -39.60 16.26 26.55
C ASN A 251 -40.40 16.73 25.31
N TRP A 252 -40.57 15.88 24.29
CA TRP A 252 -41.36 16.13 23.08
C TRP A 252 -42.68 15.36 23.04
N TYR A 253 -43.03 14.58 24.07
CA TYR A 253 -44.36 14.00 24.17
C TYR A 253 -45.43 15.08 24.37
N ALA A 254 -46.57 14.91 23.72
CA ALA A 254 -47.75 15.73 23.94
C ALA A 254 -48.36 15.40 25.32
N MET A 255 -48.12 16.28 26.30
CA MET A 255 -48.78 16.19 27.61
C MET A 255 -50.29 16.46 27.46
N PRO A 256 -51.17 15.80 28.23
CA PRO A 256 -52.61 16.05 28.15
C PRO A 256 -52.95 17.47 28.62
N THR A 257 -53.66 18.22 27.77
CA THR A 257 -54.19 19.56 28.04
C THR A 257 -55.70 19.60 27.84
N THR A 258 -56.36 20.61 28.38
CA THR A 258 -57.81 20.81 28.31
C THR A 258 -58.40 20.60 26.92
N VAL A 259 -59.52 19.87 26.86
CA VAL A 259 -60.28 19.65 25.63
C VAL A 259 -61.43 20.66 25.62
N TRP A 260 -61.43 21.58 24.65
CA TRP A 260 -62.54 22.49 24.42
C TRP A 260 -63.69 21.75 23.71
N LEU A 261 -64.93 21.99 24.16
CA LEU A 261 -66.13 21.29 23.72
C LEU A 261 -67.12 22.28 23.08
N GLN A 262 -67.72 21.89 21.96
CA GLN A 262 -68.65 22.71 21.19
C GLN A 262 -69.99 21.98 21.07
N TYR A 263 -71.03 22.53 21.71
CA TYR A 263 -72.37 21.92 21.79
C TYR A 263 -73.40 22.53 20.82
N GLY A 264 -73.21 23.77 20.40
CA GLY A 264 -74.08 24.47 19.45
C GLY A 264 -74.08 25.99 19.66
N GLU A 265 -74.62 26.75 18.70
CA GLU A 265 -74.57 28.22 18.69
C GLU A 265 -75.32 28.87 19.87
N TYR A 266 -76.43 28.26 20.32
CA TYR A 266 -77.31 28.79 21.36
C TYR A 266 -77.16 28.10 22.72
N GLN A 267 -76.07 27.35 22.94
CA GLN A 267 -75.84 26.55 24.15
C GLN A 267 -74.75 27.16 25.05
N SER A 268 -74.83 28.47 25.30
CA SER A 268 -73.88 29.23 26.12
C SER A 268 -73.84 28.85 27.61
N TRP A 269 -74.76 27.99 28.07
CA TRP A 269 -74.83 27.45 29.42
C TRP A 269 -74.19 26.05 29.55
N ALA A 270 -73.77 25.42 28.44
CA ALA A 270 -73.15 24.10 28.46
C ALA A 270 -71.66 24.17 28.88
N PRO A 271 -71.12 23.17 29.61
CA PRO A 271 -69.71 23.16 30.03
C PRO A 271 -68.75 23.16 28.83
N SER A 272 -68.10 24.30 28.56
CA SER A 272 -67.36 24.53 27.31
C SER A 272 -66.00 23.83 27.22
N PHE A 273 -65.59 23.09 28.26
CA PHE A 273 -64.32 22.39 28.32
C PHE A 273 -64.34 21.20 29.29
N ASN A 274 -63.41 20.27 29.10
CA ASN A 274 -63.14 19.14 29.99
C ASN A 274 -61.64 19.08 30.34
N GLU A 275 -61.34 18.90 31.63
CA GLU A 275 -60.00 18.91 32.23
C GLU A 275 -59.62 17.56 32.88
N SER A 276 -60.34 16.47 32.55
CA SER A 276 -60.01 15.13 33.03
C SER A 276 -58.55 14.76 32.71
N SER A 277 -57.75 14.57 33.77
CA SER A 277 -56.32 14.21 33.74
C SER A 277 -55.39 15.15 32.95
N THR A 278 -55.64 16.46 32.97
CA THR A 278 -54.78 17.47 32.32
C THR A 278 -53.64 18.00 33.20
N VAL A 279 -52.51 18.36 32.58
CA VAL A 279 -51.32 18.91 33.26
C VAL A 279 -51.39 20.43 33.44
N ILE A 280 -52.27 21.12 32.70
CA ILE A 280 -52.39 22.58 32.69
C ILE A 280 -53.88 22.95 32.56
N ASP A 281 -54.34 23.94 33.31
CA ASP A 281 -55.73 24.43 33.32
C ASP A 281 -56.10 25.22 32.04
N ALA A 282 -57.40 25.32 31.77
CA ALA A 282 -57.98 25.97 30.61
C ALA A 282 -57.56 27.44 30.45
N GLY A 283 -57.40 28.18 31.55
CA GLY A 283 -56.92 29.57 31.55
C GLY A 283 -55.50 29.66 30.98
N HIS A 284 -54.56 28.93 31.56
CA HIS A 284 -53.18 28.88 31.07
C HIS A 284 -53.08 28.30 29.65
N ARG A 285 -53.86 27.26 29.33
CA ARG A 285 -53.91 26.67 27.97
C ARG A 285 -54.46 27.66 26.93
N GLY A 286 -55.43 28.48 27.33
CA GLY A 286 -56.00 29.59 26.57
C GLY A 286 -54.98 30.69 26.31
N THR A 287 -54.24 31.14 27.33
CA THR A 287 -53.15 32.12 27.16
C THR A 287 -52.09 31.61 26.18
N ILE A 288 -51.62 30.37 26.33
CA ILE A 288 -50.64 29.76 25.42
C ILE A 288 -51.16 29.69 23.97
N TRP A 289 -52.47 29.49 23.77
CA TRP A 289 -53.10 29.50 22.45
C TRP A 289 -53.24 30.93 21.90
N LEU A 290 -53.64 31.89 22.74
CA LEU A 290 -53.77 33.30 22.36
C LEU A 290 -52.42 33.88 21.92
N GLU A 291 -51.36 33.61 22.69
CA GLU A 291 -49.99 34.02 22.37
C GLU A 291 -49.47 33.40 21.06
N LYS A 292 -49.56 32.06 20.93
CA LYS A 292 -48.93 31.33 19.83
C LYS A 292 -49.76 31.24 18.55
N ILE A 293 -51.07 31.47 18.62
CA ILE A 293 -51.99 31.29 17.47
C ILE A 293 -52.91 32.50 17.34
N GLY A 294 -53.53 32.98 18.43
CA GLY A 294 -54.48 34.09 18.41
C GLY A 294 -53.88 35.40 17.89
N TYR A 295 -52.79 35.89 18.48
CA TYR A 295 -52.12 37.12 18.04
C TYR A 295 -51.49 36.99 16.65
N ILE A 296 -51.02 35.80 16.25
CA ILE A 296 -50.55 35.57 14.87
C ILE A 296 -51.70 35.71 13.87
N ARG A 297 -52.87 35.13 14.16
CA ARG A 297 -54.08 35.28 13.31
C ARG A 297 -54.55 36.73 13.26
N LEU A 298 -54.63 37.42 14.40
CA LEU A 298 -55.04 38.83 14.46
C LEU A 298 -54.08 39.74 13.69
N ARG A 299 -52.76 39.51 13.80
CA ARG A 299 -51.75 40.21 13.00
C ARG A 299 -51.94 39.95 11.51
N ASN A 300 -52.09 38.69 11.10
CA ASN A 300 -52.29 38.35 9.69
C ASN A 300 -53.56 39.01 9.12
N MET A 301 -54.66 39.05 9.88
CA MET A 301 -55.89 39.75 9.48
C MET A 301 -55.70 41.27 9.41
N HIS A 302 -54.97 41.86 10.36
CA HIS A 302 -54.62 43.28 10.32
C HIS A 302 -53.75 43.62 9.09
N ASP A 303 -52.72 42.82 8.81
CA ASP A 303 -51.80 43.05 7.70
C ASP A 303 -52.49 42.85 6.33
N VAL A 304 -53.46 41.92 6.24
CA VAL A 304 -54.39 41.82 5.08
C VAL A 304 -55.26 43.08 4.96
N GLN A 305 -55.90 43.55 6.03
CA GLN A 305 -56.72 44.78 5.99
C GLN A 305 -55.92 46.05 5.67
N VAL A 306 -54.66 46.14 6.11
CA VAL A 306 -53.75 47.23 5.77
C VAL A 306 -53.35 47.16 4.29
N ASN A 307 -53.09 45.97 3.77
CA ASN A 307 -52.80 45.79 2.35
C ASN A 307 -54.02 46.07 1.45
N GLU A 308 -55.23 45.68 1.86
CA GLU A 308 -56.47 46.11 1.19
C GLU A 308 -56.65 47.63 1.21
N LYS A 309 -56.44 48.29 2.36
CA LYS A 309 -56.54 49.75 2.47
C LYS A 309 -55.49 50.46 1.60
N ARG A 310 -54.26 49.93 1.52
CA ARG A 310 -53.22 50.40 0.59
C ARG A 310 -53.62 50.20 -0.87
N ALA A 311 -54.19 49.06 -1.23
CA ALA A 311 -54.65 48.78 -2.59
C ALA A 311 -55.84 49.65 -3.01
N ARG A 312 -56.71 50.05 -2.07
CA ARG A 312 -57.77 51.05 -2.32
C ARG A 312 -57.18 52.46 -2.46
N ALA A 313 -56.30 52.87 -1.53
CA ALA A 313 -55.63 54.17 -1.58
C ALA A 313 -54.80 54.40 -2.86
N ALA A 314 -54.17 53.36 -3.40
CA ALA A 314 -53.48 53.42 -4.70
C ALA A 314 -54.45 53.73 -5.85
N LYS A 315 -55.60 53.03 -5.91
CA LYS A 315 -56.64 53.30 -6.91
C LYS A 315 -57.25 54.70 -6.78
N ASP A 316 -57.39 55.20 -5.55
CA ASP A 316 -57.88 56.56 -5.27
C ASP A 316 -56.83 57.66 -5.62
N GLN A 317 -55.55 57.31 -5.78
CA GLN A 317 -54.52 58.21 -6.33
C GLN A 317 -54.51 58.19 -7.87
N ASP A 318 -54.63 57.02 -8.51
CA ASP A 318 -54.76 56.93 -9.98
C ASP A 318 -55.98 57.71 -10.49
N LEU A 319 -57.10 57.63 -9.78
CA LEU A 319 -58.33 58.41 -10.06
C LEU A 319 -58.20 59.93 -9.84
N LYS A 320 -57.16 60.41 -9.13
CA LYS A 320 -56.89 61.84 -8.96
C LYS A 320 -55.90 62.41 -9.97
N ASN A 321 -55.10 61.56 -10.61
CA ASN A 321 -54.19 61.96 -11.68
C ASN A 321 -54.87 62.03 -13.07
N THR A 322 -56.14 61.64 -13.18
CA THR A 322 -56.87 61.49 -14.46
C THR A 322 -57.81 62.66 -14.83
N VAL A 323 -57.68 63.83 -14.17
CA VAL A 323 -58.51 65.03 -14.43
C VAL A 323 -57.64 66.23 -14.86
N GLY A 324 -56.55 65.98 -15.59
CA GLY A 324 -55.49 66.99 -15.78
C GLY A 324 -54.63 66.91 -17.05
N SER A 325 -55.02 66.17 -18.09
CA SER A 325 -54.45 66.31 -19.45
C SER A 325 -55.32 65.59 -20.49
N GLU A 326 -56.08 66.33 -21.29
CA GLU A 326 -56.74 65.78 -22.48
C GLU A 326 -55.81 65.81 -23.71
N LEU A 327 -56.18 65.05 -24.75
CA LEU A 327 -55.73 65.22 -26.15
C LEU A 327 -54.22 65.05 -26.49
N SER A 328 -53.80 63.78 -26.60
CA SER A 328 -53.04 63.33 -27.78
C SER A 328 -53.19 61.81 -27.97
N THR A 329 -53.27 61.33 -29.20
CA THR A 329 -53.80 59.99 -29.52
C THR A 329 -52.73 59.02 -30.03
N GLU A 330 -52.83 57.77 -29.54
CA GLU A 330 -52.45 56.51 -30.20
C GLU A 330 -50.99 55.98 -30.27
N GLN A 331 -50.95 54.63 -30.24
CA GLN A 331 -49.87 53.69 -30.61
C GLN A 331 -48.57 53.73 -29.76
N MET A 332 -48.30 52.78 -28.83
CA MET A 332 -48.09 51.31 -28.92
C MET A 332 -46.87 50.87 -29.75
N LYS A 333 -46.06 49.85 -29.39
CA LYS A 333 -45.81 49.09 -28.12
C LYS A 333 -44.62 48.13 -28.38
N ALA A 334 -43.63 48.00 -27.48
CA ALA A 334 -42.73 46.84 -27.39
C ALA A 334 -41.88 46.84 -26.10
N GLU A 335 -41.46 45.65 -25.63
CA GLU A 335 -40.32 45.35 -24.71
C GLU A 335 -40.33 45.96 -23.27
N SER A 336 -39.75 45.37 -22.22
CA SER A 336 -39.18 44.01 -21.95
C SER A 336 -39.30 43.69 -20.43
N VAL A 337 -39.82 42.54 -19.97
CA VAL A 337 -39.17 41.23 -19.63
C VAL A 337 -38.40 41.13 -18.29
N THR A 338 -39.03 40.48 -17.28
CA THR A 338 -38.48 39.80 -16.05
C THR A 338 -37.82 40.65 -14.94
N ALA A 339 -37.74 40.22 -13.66
CA ALA A 339 -37.74 38.86 -13.07
C ALA A 339 -38.19 38.74 -11.58
N SER A 340 -38.54 37.51 -11.13
CA SER A 340 -38.35 36.88 -9.78
C SER A 340 -38.94 37.53 -8.51
N ASN A 341 -39.50 36.87 -7.48
CA ASN A 341 -39.82 35.45 -7.12
C ASN A 341 -41.13 35.48 -6.23
N THR A 342 -41.80 34.44 -5.71
CA THR A 342 -41.32 33.25 -4.96
C THR A 342 -42.45 32.20 -4.69
N ASP A 343 -42.12 30.90 -4.87
CA ASP A 343 -42.61 29.63 -4.27
C ASP A 343 -44.10 29.17 -4.12
N SER A 344 -44.23 27.83 -4.16
CA SER A 344 -45.30 26.93 -3.61
C SER A 344 -46.70 26.93 -4.28
N ASN A 345 -47.18 25.83 -4.89
CA ASN A 345 -47.35 24.51 -4.24
C ASN A 345 -47.61 23.29 -5.18
N GLU A 346 -47.59 22.12 -4.53
CA GLU A 346 -47.80 20.70 -4.89
C GLU A 346 -48.90 20.22 -5.88
N ILE A 347 -48.60 19.09 -6.55
CA ILE A 347 -49.46 17.88 -6.83
C ILE A 347 -50.72 18.07 -7.72
N GLN A 348 -50.92 17.39 -8.87
CA GLN A 348 -51.24 15.94 -8.98
C GLN A 348 -51.30 15.41 -10.46
N ASN A 349 -51.02 14.11 -10.64
CA ASN A 349 -51.42 13.12 -11.68
C ASN A 349 -51.47 13.41 -13.22
N ALA A 350 -50.96 12.44 -13.98
CA ALA A 350 -51.19 12.16 -15.42
C ALA A 350 -52.44 11.23 -15.61
N PRO A 351 -52.77 10.60 -16.78
CA PRO A 351 -52.17 10.58 -18.14
C PRO A 351 -53.18 11.00 -19.26
N VAL A 352 -52.92 10.89 -20.58
CA VAL A 352 -53.06 9.68 -21.45
C VAL A 352 -52.63 10.01 -22.92
N GLU A 353 -51.93 9.06 -23.57
CA GLU A 353 -51.87 8.64 -25.01
C GLU A 353 -52.09 9.65 -26.17
N SER A 354 -51.37 9.56 -27.31
CA SER A 354 -51.32 8.37 -28.18
C SER A 354 -50.01 8.04 -28.95
N LYS A 355 -49.91 6.75 -29.29
CA LYS A 355 -48.91 5.98 -30.08
C LYS A 355 -49.47 5.69 -31.51
N PRO A 356 -48.80 4.90 -32.41
CA PRO A 356 -47.43 4.32 -32.44
C PRO A 356 -46.63 4.91 -33.66
N THR A 357 -45.71 4.32 -34.45
CA THR A 357 -45.05 2.98 -34.68
C THR A 357 -43.77 3.26 -35.52
N ASN A 358 -42.69 2.44 -35.65
CA ASN A 358 -42.31 1.14 -35.08
C ASN A 358 -40.95 1.30 -34.30
N GLY A 359 -39.85 0.52 -34.32
CA GLY A 359 -39.38 -0.71 -35.01
C GLY A 359 -38.60 -0.46 -36.32
N SER A 360 -37.58 -1.25 -36.72
CA SER A 360 -36.84 -2.39 -36.12
C SER A 360 -35.74 -2.84 -37.12
N ASP A 361 -34.52 -3.34 -36.81
CA ASP A 361 -33.85 -3.68 -35.54
C ASP A 361 -32.30 -3.92 -35.71
N GLN A 362 -31.62 -4.46 -34.67
CA GLN A 362 -30.38 -5.28 -34.66
C GLN A 362 -28.95 -4.70 -34.94
N GLU A 363 -28.18 -4.66 -33.83
CA GLU A 363 -26.91 -5.38 -33.57
C GLU A 363 -25.55 -5.14 -34.31
N ARG A 364 -24.56 -4.72 -33.49
CA ARG A 364 -23.16 -5.23 -33.33
C ARG A 364 -21.97 -4.72 -34.21
N HIS A 365 -20.81 -4.68 -33.51
CA HIS A 365 -19.38 -4.89 -33.86
C HIS A 365 -18.90 -5.00 -35.33
N ALA A 366 -17.65 -4.67 -35.70
CA ALA A 366 -16.54 -3.92 -35.08
C ALA A 366 -15.34 -3.84 -36.08
N GLU A 367 -14.24 -3.17 -35.68
CA GLU A 367 -12.84 -3.33 -36.16
C GLU A 367 -12.37 -2.78 -37.53
N ASN A 368 -11.17 -2.16 -37.45
CA ASN A 368 -10.00 -2.21 -38.36
C ASN A 368 -10.09 -1.84 -39.86
N GLY A 369 -9.02 -1.20 -40.37
CA GLY A 369 -8.79 -1.06 -41.82
C GLY A 369 -7.95 0.13 -42.28
N THR A 370 -6.63 0.13 -42.01
CA THR A 370 -5.67 1.05 -42.66
C THR A 370 -5.58 0.82 -44.17
N LYS A 371 -5.40 1.90 -44.94
CA LYS A 371 -4.70 1.88 -46.25
C LYS A 371 -3.80 3.10 -46.40
N GLU A 372 -2.79 2.96 -47.24
CA GLU A 372 -1.61 3.82 -47.36
C GLU A 372 -1.49 4.36 -48.80
N LEU A 373 -0.70 5.43 -48.96
CA LEU A 373 0.01 5.84 -50.21
C LEU A 373 -0.91 6.23 -51.42
N ASP A 374 -0.48 7.00 -52.42
CA ASP A 374 0.82 7.60 -52.79
C ASP A 374 0.60 9.02 -53.36
N GLU A 375 1.66 9.84 -53.43
CA GLU A 375 2.11 10.51 -54.68
C GLU A 375 3.37 11.38 -54.48
N GLU A 376 4.43 11.14 -55.27
CA GLU A 376 5.60 12.03 -55.40
C GLU A 376 5.37 13.08 -56.51
N THR A 377 5.87 14.31 -56.34
CA THR A 377 6.45 15.05 -57.48
C THR A 377 7.55 16.02 -57.04
N LYS A 378 8.41 16.43 -57.98
CA LYS A 378 9.76 16.94 -57.71
C LYS A 378 9.96 18.41 -58.08
N VAL A 379 10.71 19.11 -57.22
CA VAL A 379 11.85 20.01 -57.55
C VAL A 379 11.61 21.17 -58.53
N ASP A 380 11.87 22.41 -58.08
CA ASP A 380 12.97 23.21 -58.65
C ASP A 380 13.51 24.28 -57.67
N GLU A 381 14.77 24.67 -57.81
CA GLU A 381 15.46 25.68 -56.99
C GLU A 381 15.71 27.00 -57.74
N LYS A 382 15.58 28.15 -57.06
CA LYS A 382 16.51 29.30 -57.25
C LYS A 382 16.39 30.43 -56.22
N GLN A 383 17.57 30.81 -55.70
CA GLN A 383 18.02 32.18 -55.39
C GLN A 383 17.27 33.03 -54.33
N ILE A 384 17.64 32.79 -53.07
CA ILE A 384 18.43 33.73 -52.24
C ILE A 384 18.12 35.23 -52.38
N THR A 385 17.65 35.87 -51.31
CA THR A 385 18.28 37.10 -50.78
C THR A 385 17.99 37.27 -49.28
N GLU A 386 18.83 38.05 -48.59
CA GLU A 386 18.97 38.05 -47.14
C GLU A 386 17.97 38.96 -46.42
N THR A 387 17.38 38.50 -45.30
CA THR A 387 17.46 39.18 -43.98
C THR A 387 16.79 38.36 -42.87
N ASN A 388 17.12 38.72 -41.61
CA ASN A 388 16.55 38.21 -40.35
C ASN A 388 16.90 36.76 -39.95
N GLN A 389 17.89 36.66 -39.07
CA GLN A 389 18.27 35.44 -38.35
C GLN A 389 17.21 35.05 -37.31
N ALA A 390 16.13 34.39 -37.74
CA ALA A 390 15.28 33.60 -36.86
C ALA A 390 15.66 32.12 -37.01
N THR A 391 16.65 31.65 -36.25
CA THR A 391 17.06 30.24 -36.28
C THR A 391 15.92 29.37 -35.78
N SER A 392 15.26 28.67 -36.70
CA SER A 392 14.21 27.67 -36.43
C SER A 392 14.80 26.37 -35.86
N THR A 393 15.51 26.49 -34.74
CA THR A 393 16.01 25.33 -33.99
C THR A 393 14.83 24.51 -33.49
N THR A 394 14.56 23.39 -34.14
CA THR A 394 13.82 22.30 -33.51
C THR A 394 14.53 21.95 -32.20
N PRO A 395 13.81 21.79 -31.09
CA PRO A 395 14.44 21.62 -29.78
C PRO A 395 15.20 20.30 -29.74
N SER A 396 16.54 20.36 -29.73
CA SER A 396 17.40 19.18 -29.71
C SER A 396 17.15 18.36 -28.44
N ILE A 397 16.54 17.18 -28.59
CA ILE A 397 16.16 16.32 -27.47
C ILE A 397 17.42 15.75 -26.83
N LYS A 398 17.73 16.20 -25.60
CA LYS A 398 18.80 15.64 -24.78
C LYS A 398 18.27 14.45 -23.98
N LEU A 399 18.89 13.28 -24.15
CA LEU A 399 18.49 12.06 -23.45
C LEU A 399 18.67 12.18 -21.92
N GLU A 400 19.70 12.88 -21.47
CA GLU A 400 19.94 13.24 -20.06
C GLU A 400 18.72 13.95 -19.46
N ASN A 401 18.26 15.03 -20.10
CA ASN A 401 17.08 15.79 -19.68
C ASN A 401 15.78 14.97 -19.67
N LEU A 402 15.70 13.89 -20.47
CA LEU A 402 14.54 13.00 -20.52
C LEU A 402 14.58 11.94 -19.40
N TYR A 403 15.78 11.48 -19.03
CA TYR A 403 16.00 10.53 -17.94
C TYR A 403 15.80 11.18 -16.56
N ASP A 404 16.35 12.38 -16.35
CA ASP A 404 16.26 13.13 -15.08
C ASP A 404 14.95 13.93 -14.92
N TRP A 405 14.00 13.81 -15.86
CA TRP A 405 12.75 14.54 -15.79
C TRP A 405 11.82 13.99 -14.70
N THR A 406 11.36 14.88 -13.80
CA THR A 406 10.26 14.58 -12.88
C THR A 406 9.17 15.66 -12.97
N PRO A 407 7.90 15.33 -12.65
CA PRO A 407 6.84 16.33 -12.49
C PRO A 407 7.16 17.42 -11.45
N GLY A 408 8.11 17.15 -10.54
CA GLY A 408 8.61 18.09 -9.55
C GLY A 408 9.65 19.10 -10.06
N ASN A 409 10.02 19.08 -11.35
CA ASN A 409 11.09 19.95 -11.88
C ASN A 409 10.59 21.33 -12.37
N SER A 410 9.27 21.57 -12.49
CA SER A 410 8.71 22.84 -12.99
C SER A 410 8.61 23.90 -11.90
N ILE A 411 9.57 24.83 -11.84
CA ILE A 411 9.68 25.91 -10.83
C ILE A 411 8.83 27.13 -11.24
N GLU A 412 8.02 27.67 -10.32
CA GLU A 412 7.28 28.93 -10.51
C GLU A 412 8.10 30.14 -10.00
N ASN A 413 8.02 31.30 -10.67
CA ASN A 413 8.86 32.47 -10.37
C ASN A 413 8.74 33.00 -8.92
N ASP A 414 7.59 32.82 -8.29
CA ASP A 414 7.36 33.22 -6.89
C ASP A 414 8.14 32.37 -5.89
N GLU A 415 8.63 31.18 -6.27
CA GLU A 415 9.61 30.42 -5.47
C GLU A 415 10.96 31.14 -5.45
N LEU A 416 11.41 31.64 -6.62
CA LEU A 416 12.65 32.41 -6.74
C LEU A 416 12.56 33.74 -5.98
N GLU A 417 11.41 34.41 -6.05
CA GLU A 417 11.14 35.61 -5.25
C GLU A 417 11.10 35.31 -3.74
N ALA A 418 10.43 34.24 -3.30
CA ALA A 418 10.33 33.92 -1.87
C ALA A 418 11.67 33.44 -1.27
N VAL A 419 12.52 32.78 -2.06
CA VAL A 419 13.88 32.41 -1.63
C VAL A 419 14.78 33.65 -1.57
N SER A 420 14.79 34.50 -2.61
CA SER A 420 15.62 35.72 -2.64
C SER A 420 15.19 36.78 -1.61
N LYS A 421 13.91 36.86 -1.27
CA LYS A 421 13.36 37.75 -0.22
C LYS A 421 13.37 37.12 1.18
N GLY A 422 13.78 35.85 1.31
CA GLY A 422 13.79 35.12 2.59
C GLY A 422 12.42 34.72 3.15
N THR A 423 11.32 34.96 2.43
CA THR A 423 9.93 34.74 2.88
C THR A 423 9.39 33.33 2.64
N HIS A 424 10.27 32.36 2.40
CA HIS A 424 9.92 30.98 2.01
C HIS A 424 8.95 30.28 3.00
N GLU A 425 9.06 30.50 4.31
CA GLU A 425 8.13 29.94 5.31
C GLU A 425 6.68 30.43 5.11
N GLN A 426 6.50 31.69 4.70
CA GLN A 426 5.19 32.27 4.42
C GLN A 426 4.59 31.68 3.14
N LEU A 427 5.41 31.44 2.11
CA LEU A 427 4.98 30.78 0.88
C LEU A 427 4.56 29.32 1.15
N VAL A 428 5.33 28.57 1.94
CA VAL A 428 4.98 27.21 2.36
C VAL A 428 3.67 27.20 3.18
N THR A 429 3.51 28.13 4.13
CA THR A 429 2.28 28.22 4.94
C THR A 429 1.06 28.55 4.07
N ARG A 430 1.18 29.51 3.15
CA ARG A 430 0.11 29.90 2.22
C ARG A 430 -0.30 28.75 1.29
N THR A 431 0.68 28.06 0.69
CA THR A 431 0.43 26.93 -0.23
C THR A 431 -0.14 25.70 0.49
N LEU A 432 0.27 25.44 1.74
CA LEU A 432 -0.34 24.39 2.57
C LEU A 432 -1.80 24.72 2.95
N LEU A 433 -2.13 25.99 3.24
CA LEU A 433 -3.51 26.42 3.48
C LEU A 433 -4.37 26.32 2.20
N GLU A 434 -3.81 26.66 1.04
CA GLU A 434 -4.46 26.48 -0.26
C GLU A 434 -4.76 25.00 -0.54
N LEU A 435 -3.76 24.12 -0.38
CA LEU A 435 -3.90 22.66 -0.46
C LEU A 435 -4.97 22.12 0.48
N ALA A 436 -5.01 22.58 1.73
CA ALA A 436 -6.05 22.21 2.68
C ALA A 436 -7.45 22.65 2.23
N SER A 437 -7.57 23.83 1.61
CA SER A 437 -8.83 24.33 1.04
C SER A 437 -9.30 23.50 -0.18
N LEU A 438 -8.38 23.12 -1.07
CA LEU A 438 -8.66 22.30 -2.25
C LEU A 438 -9.07 20.88 -1.83
N LYS A 439 -8.35 20.27 -0.88
CA LYS A 439 -8.69 18.98 -0.28
C LYS A 439 -10.08 19.00 0.39
N ARG A 440 -10.43 20.07 1.12
CA ARG A 440 -11.78 20.25 1.69
C ARG A 440 -12.85 20.32 0.61
N LYS A 441 -12.66 21.15 -0.43
CA LYS A 441 -13.57 21.24 -1.60
C LYS A 441 -13.77 19.86 -2.25
N ARG A 442 -12.68 19.12 -2.54
CA ARG A 442 -12.72 17.77 -3.12
C ARG A 442 -13.56 16.79 -2.30
N LEU A 443 -13.37 16.77 -0.97
CA LEU A 443 -14.13 15.90 -0.06
C LEU A 443 -15.62 16.26 -0.01
N ILE A 444 -15.97 17.54 0.00
CA ILE A 444 -17.36 18.01 0.01
C ILE A 444 -18.08 17.63 -1.30
N THR A 445 -17.42 17.77 -2.45
CA THR A 445 -18.01 17.44 -3.76
C THR A 445 -18.24 15.93 -3.97
N ARG A 446 -17.62 15.05 -3.15
CA ARG A 446 -17.72 13.57 -3.15
C ARG A 446 -17.43 12.81 -4.46
N ARG A 447 -17.39 13.47 -5.63
CA ARG A 447 -17.28 12.86 -6.97
C ARG A 447 -15.84 12.64 -7.48
N ARG A 448 -14.80 12.99 -6.71
CA ARG A 448 -13.39 12.84 -7.13
C ARG A 448 -12.52 12.30 -6.00
N SER A 449 -12.04 11.07 -6.14
CA SER A 449 -11.01 10.47 -5.28
C SER A 449 -9.62 11.04 -5.59
N GLN A 450 -9.31 11.19 -6.88
CA GLN A 450 -8.03 11.70 -7.38
C GLN A 450 -7.84 13.20 -7.13
N PRO A 451 -6.60 13.67 -6.86
CA PRO A 451 -6.28 15.09 -6.74
C PRO A 451 -6.44 15.83 -8.08
N SER A 452 -6.70 17.13 -8.00
CA SER A 452 -6.56 18.03 -9.16
C SER A 452 -5.08 18.25 -9.51
N ALA A 453 -4.80 18.59 -10.78
CA ALA A 453 -3.44 18.90 -11.21
C ALA A 453 -2.80 20.04 -10.39
N ARG A 454 -3.59 21.04 -9.95
CA ARG A 454 -3.10 22.13 -9.10
C ARG A 454 -2.70 21.65 -7.70
N GLU A 455 -3.41 20.68 -7.12
CA GLU A 455 -2.97 20.06 -5.85
C GLU A 455 -1.63 19.33 -6.01
N VAL A 456 -1.40 18.64 -7.14
CA VAL A 456 -0.14 17.94 -7.41
C VAL A 456 1.01 18.92 -7.62
N GLN A 457 0.79 20.01 -8.38
CA GLN A 457 1.75 21.10 -8.55
C GLN A 457 2.13 21.75 -7.20
N LEU A 458 1.13 22.15 -6.39
CA LEU A 458 1.36 22.77 -5.09
C LEU A 458 2.06 21.82 -4.10
N TYR A 459 1.77 20.52 -4.15
CA TYR A 459 2.47 19.50 -3.36
C TYR A 459 3.97 19.46 -3.71
N HIS A 460 4.31 19.33 -5.00
CA HIS A 460 5.72 19.28 -5.44
C HIS A 460 6.44 20.61 -5.19
N LYS A 461 5.76 21.74 -5.30
CA LYS A 461 6.28 23.07 -4.95
C LYS A 461 6.66 23.17 -3.47
N VAL A 462 5.80 22.74 -2.54
CA VAL A 462 6.15 22.65 -1.12
C VAL A 462 7.33 21.68 -0.89
N GLN A 463 7.30 20.51 -1.56
CA GLN A 463 8.37 19.52 -1.47
C GLN A 463 9.73 20.07 -1.93
N ARG A 464 9.78 20.85 -3.01
CA ARG A 464 10.97 21.57 -3.48
C ARG A 464 11.47 22.59 -2.45
N ILE A 465 10.62 23.53 -2.03
CA ILE A 465 11.02 24.61 -1.12
C ILE A 465 11.61 24.02 0.17
N MET A 466 10.96 23.00 0.74
CA MET A 466 11.48 22.31 1.93
C MET A 466 12.81 21.56 1.65
N LYS A 467 12.96 20.91 0.50
CA LYS A 467 14.23 20.25 0.09
C LYS A 467 15.37 21.27 0.01
N GLU A 468 15.18 22.38 -0.70
CA GLU A 468 16.25 23.36 -0.90
C GLU A 468 16.62 24.12 0.38
N VAL A 469 15.66 24.42 1.25
CA VAL A 469 15.91 25.00 2.59
C VAL A 469 16.75 24.05 3.48
N LEU A 470 16.56 22.74 3.34
CA LEU A 470 17.37 21.72 4.03
C LEU A 470 18.77 21.57 3.41
N LEU A 471 18.89 21.56 2.07
CA LEU A 471 20.18 21.52 1.38
C LEU A 471 21.03 22.77 1.66
N ALA A 472 20.40 23.95 1.74
CA ALA A 472 21.02 25.20 2.14
C ALA A 472 21.33 25.29 3.66
N LYS A 473 21.00 24.26 4.45
CA LYS A 473 21.26 24.13 5.90
C LYS A 473 20.74 25.31 6.74
N GLN A 474 19.67 25.98 6.29
CA GLN A 474 19.10 27.14 7.00
C GLN A 474 18.42 26.74 8.32
N VAL A 475 17.98 25.47 8.44
CA VAL A 475 17.31 24.92 9.63
C VAL A 475 18.32 24.31 10.60
N ARG A 476 18.36 24.81 11.84
CA ARG A 476 19.32 24.38 12.89
C ARG A 476 19.05 22.99 13.50
N LYS A 477 17.81 22.50 13.46
CA LYS A 477 17.40 21.20 14.02
C LYS A 477 16.27 20.59 13.19
N LEU A 478 16.42 19.33 12.76
CA LEU A 478 15.37 18.57 12.06
C LEU A 478 14.76 17.53 13.02
N PRO A 479 13.43 17.48 13.21
CA PRO A 479 12.79 16.47 14.05
C PRO A 479 12.80 15.09 13.37
N GLN A 480 13.58 14.16 13.91
CA GLN A 480 13.70 12.78 13.39
C GLN A 480 12.55 11.89 13.90
N VAL A 481 11.32 12.19 13.48
CA VAL A 481 10.12 11.39 13.79
C VAL A 481 9.83 10.43 12.64
N THR A 482 10.55 9.31 12.60
CA THR A 482 10.37 8.25 11.58
C THR A 482 9.79 6.97 12.19
N SER A 483 9.02 6.23 11.39
CA SER A 483 8.69 4.85 11.73
C SER A 483 9.96 4.00 11.68
N ARG A 484 10.13 3.09 12.65
CA ARG A 484 11.23 2.10 12.66
C ARG A 484 10.97 0.91 11.73
N SER A 485 9.79 0.83 11.13
CA SER A 485 9.39 -0.21 10.17
C SER A 485 8.71 0.40 8.94
N PHE A 486 8.84 -0.29 7.81
CA PHE A 486 8.20 0.04 6.54
C PHE A 486 7.61 -1.24 5.92
N PRO A 487 6.54 -1.15 5.09
CA PRO A 487 5.95 -2.33 4.46
C PRO A 487 6.88 -2.90 3.39
N VAL A 488 6.99 -4.23 3.37
CA VAL A 488 7.76 -5.01 2.38
C VAL A 488 6.90 -6.19 1.94
N LEU A 489 7.06 -6.64 0.69
CA LEU A 489 6.41 -7.86 0.21
C LEU A 489 7.06 -9.08 0.86
N GLN A 490 6.25 -10.10 1.16
CA GLN A 490 6.70 -11.37 1.73
C GLN A 490 6.36 -12.50 0.76
N ALA A 491 7.25 -13.48 0.61
CA ALA A 491 7.01 -14.66 -0.21
C ALA A 491 5.77 -15.44 0.28
N ASN A 492 4.89 -15.77 -0.66
CA ASN A 492 3.71 -16.61 -0.46
C ASN A 492 3.98 -18.00 -1.06
N TYR A 493 3.45 -19.05 -0.43
CA TYR A 493 3.58 -20.43 -0.91
C TYR A 493 2.30 -21.21 -0.61
N MET A 494 1.94 -22.13 -1.51
CA MET A 494 0.79 -23.02 -1.30
C MET A 494 1.07 -24.10 -0.25
N GLY A 495 0.01 -24.61 0.39
CA GLY A 495 0.12 -25.77 1.27
C GLY A 495 0.38 -27.05 0.49
N SER A 496 1.33 -27.87 0.96
CA SER A 496 1.73 -29.14 0.30
C SER A 496 0.76 -30.30 0.51
N ILE A 497 -0.18 -30.20 1.46
CA ILE A 497 -1.18 -31.24 1.73
C ILE A 497 -2.29 -31.16 0.65
N PRO A 498 -2.57 -32.24 -0.09
CA PRO A 498 -3.56 -32.23 -1.17
C PRO A 498 -4.99 -32.06 -0.64
N VAL A 499 -5.82 -31.32 -1.38
CA VAL A 499 -7.21 -31.04 -1.00
C VAL A 499 -8.08 -32.28 -1.20
N VAL A 500 -8.56 -32.88 -0.11
CA VAL A 500 -9.53 -33.98 -0.11
C VAL A 500 -10.88 -33.48 -0.65
N ARG A 501 -11.16 -33.74 -1.93
CA ARG A 501 -12.43 -33.40 -2.57
C ARG A 501 -13.48 -34.47 -2.27
N SER A 502 -14.28 -34.27 -1.21
CA SER A 502 -15.43 -35.13 -0.93
C SER A 502 -16.48 -35.01 -2.03
N VAL A 503 -16.49 -35.96 -2.97
CA VAL A 503 -17.51 -36.04 -4.04
C VAL A 503 -18.84 -36.37 -3.39
N GLN A 504 -19.66 -35.34 -3.12
CA GLN A 504 -21.04 -35.53 -2.66
C GLN A 504 -21.84 -36.21 -3.77
N THR A 505 -21.96 -37.53 -3.69
CA THR A 505 -22.86 -38.34 -4.52
C THR A 505 -24.30 -38.04 -4.14
N ARG A 506 -24.81 -36.88 -4.59
CA ARG A 506 -26.20 -36.47 -4.50
C ARG A 506 -27.07 -37.49 -5.25
N LYS A 507 -27.46 -38.56 -4.55
CA LYS A 507 -28.45 -39.55 -5.02
C LYS A 507 -29.71 -38.78 -5.43
N LYS A 508 -29.92 -38.64 -6.74
CA LYS A 508 -31.13 -38.03 -7.29
C LYS A 508 -32.32 -38.85 -6.78
N LYS A 509 -33.07 -38.30 -5.82
CA LYS A 509 -34.38 -38.86 -5.44
C LYS A 509 -35.32 -38.63 -6.61
N TYR A 510 -35.40 -39.61 -7.51
CA TYR A 510 -36.54 -39.73 -8.40
C TYR A 510 -37.79 -39.84 -7.52
N ARG A 511 -38.71 -38.89 -7.67
CA ARG A 511 -40.10 -39.12 -7.25
C ARG A 511 -40.66 -40.22 -8.16
N LYS A 512 -41.34 -41.18 -7.56
CA LYS A 512 -42.40 -41.93 -8.23
C LYS A 512 -43.63 -41.03 -8.33
#